data_AF-A0A1Q6WFX6-F1
#
_entry.id   AF-A0A1Q6WFX6-F1
#
_cell.length_a   1.000
_cell.length_b   1.000
_cell.length_c   1.000
_cell.angle_alpha   90.00
_cell.angle_beta   90.00
_cell.angle_gamma   90.00
#
_symmetry.space_group_name_H-M   'P 1'
#
loop_
_entity.id
_entity.type
_entity.pdbx_description
1 polymer ?
#
loop_
_entity_poly.entity_id
_entity_poly.type
_entity_poly.pdbx_seq_one_letter_code
_entity_poly.pdbx_strand_id
1 'polypeptide(L)'
;MAPRLTPLNLADTDREQLERWARARDNRRPLALRARIVLCCHTGCSNRESARRLQLTPQTVGKWRARFLAHGVRGLADHPRSGAPRTISDVLVEAVLAKTLHESPPASARWSSRRLAAALGVSQRTILRIWRTFGL
;
A
#
# COMPACT_ATOMS: atom_id res chain seq x y z
N MET A 1 -37.51 1.45 -5.08
CA MET A 1 -36.60 0.29 -4.82
C MET A 1 -35.35 0.44 -5.69
N ALA A 2 -34.16 0.12 -5.18
CA ALA A 2 -32.96 0.08 -6.01
C ALA A 2 -33.00 -1.19 -6.90
N PRO A 3 -32.50 -1.16 -8.15
CA PRO A 3 -32.46 -2.35 -8.97
C PRO A 3 -31.57 -3.41 -8.30
N ARG A 4 -32.08 -4.65 -8.24
CA ARG A 4 -31.28 -5.80 -7.82
C ARG A 4 -30.21 -6.04 -8.89
N LEU A 5 -28.98 -6.24 -8.47
CA LEU A 5 -27.89 -6.58 -9.38
C LEU A 5 -27.85 -8.09 -9.57
N THR A 6 -27.34 -8.55 -10.71
CA THR A 6 -27.07 -9.97 -10.97
C THR A 6 -26.35 -10.58 -9.77
N PRO A 7 -26.84 -11.68 -9.17
CA PRO A 7 -26.16 -12.32 -8.05
C PRO A 7 -24.70 -12.63 -8.41
N LEU A 8 -23.78 -12.40 -7.48
CA LEU A 8 -22.42 -12.90 -7.66
C LEU A 8 -22.47 -14.42 -7.51
N ASN A 9 -22.20 -15.19 -8.56
CA ASN A 9 -22.02 -16.62 -8.40
C ASN A 9 -20.66 -16.85 -7.71
N LEU A 10 -20.67 -17.33 -6.47
CA LEU A 10 -19.46 -17.65 -5.72
C LEU A 10 -19.19 -19.14 -5.87
N ALA A 11 -17.98 -19.51 -6.28
CA ALA A 11 -17.53 -20.88 -6.12
C ALA A 11 -17.49 -21.23 -4.61
N ASP A 12 -17.76 -22.49 -4.25
CA ASP A 12 -17.81 -22.91 -2.85
C ASP A 12 -16.48 -22.66 -2.12
N THR A 13 -15.35 -22.84 -2.81
CA THR A 13 -14.01 -22.54 -2.30
C THR A 13 -13.81 -21.06 -1.97
N ASP A 14 -14.28 -20.16 -2.84
CA ASP A 14 -14.25 -18.71 -2.62
C ASP A 14 -15.17 -18.33 -1.47
N ARG A 15 -16.36 -18.94 -1.39
CA ARG A 15 -17.33 -18.70 -0.32
C ARG A 15 -16.74 -19.08 1.05
N GLU A 16 -16.17 -20.27 1.18
CA GLU A 16 -15.52 -20.72 2.42
C GLU A 16 -14.38 -19.79 2.82
N GLN A 17 -13.57 -19.34 1.86
CA GLN A 17 -12.50 -18.39 2.12
C GLN A 17 -13.01 -17.03 2.60
N LEU A 18 -14.05 -16.49 1.96
CA LEU A 18 -14.70 -15.25 2.34
C LEU A 18 -15.34 -15.35 3.73
N GLU A 19 -15.98 -16.47 4.06
CA GLU A 19 -16.56 -16.72 5.38
C GLU A 19 -15.48 -16.78 6.45
N ARG A 20 -14.36 -17.46 6.20
CA ARG A 20 -13.20 -17.46 7.11
C ARG A 20 -12.68 -16.05 7.37
N TRP A 21 -12.55 -15.22 6.33
CA TRP A 21 -12.13 -13.82 6.48
C TRP A 21 -13.16 -12.95 7.21
N ALA A 22 -14.45 -13.18 6.96
CA ALA A 22 -15.55 -12.41 7.55
C ALA A 22 -15.74 -12.68 9.06
N ARG A 23 -15.36 -13.87 9.54
CA ARG A 23 -15.44 -14.30 10.95
C ARG A 23 -14.55 -13.47 11.89
N ALA A 24 -13.57 -12.73 11.38
CA ALA A 24 -12.80 -11.81 12.21
C ALA A 24 -13.74 -10.78 12.84
N ARG A 25 -13.82 -10.77 14.18
CA ARG A 25 -14.72 -9.89 14.96
C ARG A 25 -14.42 -8.40 14.77
N ASP A 26 -13.20 -8.07 14.36
CA ASP A 26 -12.75 -6.69 14.24
C ASP A 26 -13.00 -6.13 12.83
N ASN A 27 -13.98 -5.22 12.74
CA ASN A 27 -14.27 -4.42 11.54
C ASN A 27 -13.08 -3.54 11.10
N ARG A 28 -12.07 -3.35 11.96
CA ARG A 28 -10.84 -2.62 11.63
C ARG A 28 -9.92 -3.41 10.71
N ARG A 29 -10.15 -4.71 10.48
CA ARG A 29 -9.42 -5.48 9.47
C ARG A 29 -10.04 -5.23 8.10
N PRO A 30 -9.37 -4.50 7.17
CA PRO A 30 -9.98 -4.13 5.89
C PRO A 30 -10.41 -5.35 5.07
N LEU A 31 -9.67 -6.45 5.17
CA LEU A 31 -9.99 -7.70 4.47
C LEU A 31 -11.33 -8.32 4.94
N ALA A 32 -11.63 -8.27 6.24
CA ALA A 32 -12.87 -8.82 6.79
C ALA A 32 -14.09 -8.02 6.30
N LEU A 33 -13.98 -6.69 6.29
CA LEU A 33 -15.03 -5.81 5.75
C LEU A 33 -15.29 -6.10 4.27
N ARG A 34 -14.23 -6.24 3.48
CA ARG A 34 -14.29 -6.54 2.04
C ARG A 34 -14.96 -7.90 1.78
N ALA A 35 -14.63 -8.92 2.58
CA ALA A 35 -15.25 -10.23 2.47
C ALA A 35 -16.76 -10.18 2.76
N ARG A 36 -17.19 -9.45 3.81
CA ARG A 36 -18.61 -9.25 4.14
C ARG A 36 -19.39 -8.53 3.04
N ILE A 37 -18.76 -7.56 2.37
CA ILE A 37 -19.36 -6.90 1.20
C ILE A 37 -19.70 -7.93 0.12
N VAL A 38 -18.75 -8.79 -0.24
CA VAL A 38 -18.93 -9.80 -1.30
C VAL A 38 -19.99 -10.83 -0.90
N LEU A 39 -19.97 -11.32 0.35
CA LEU A 39 -20.98 -12.25 0.87
C LEU A 39 -22.39 -11.64 0.85
N CYS A 40 -22.55 -10.36 1.19
CA CYS A 40 -23.84 -9.69 1.11
C CYS A 40 -24.31 -9.47 -0.34
N CYS A 41 -23.38 -9.28 -1.27
CA CYS A 41 -23.68 -9.17 -2.70
C CYS A 41 -24.01 -10.53 -3.36
N HIS A 42 -23.54 -11.64 -2.80
CA HIS A 42 -23.89 -13.00 -3.25
C HIS A 42 -25.37 -13.31 -3.01
N THR A 43 -25.96 -12.85 -1.91
CA THR A 43 -27.39 -13.06 -1.60
C THR A 43 -28.35 -12.21 -2.46
N GLY A 44 -27.89 -11.66 -3.59
CA GLY A 44 -28.71 -10.88 -4.52
C GLY A 44 -29.09 -9.47 -4.04
N CYS A 45 -28.45 -8.97 -2.97
CA CYS A 45 -28.69 -7.61 -2.49
C CYS A 45 -28.08 -6.57 -3.44
N SER A 46 -28.82 -5.48 -3.67
CA SER A 46 -28.30 -4.31 -4.37
C SER A 46 -27.16 -3.65 -3.57
N ASN A 47 -26.29 -2.90 -4.25
CA ASN A 47 -25.21 -2.18 -3.58
C ASN A 47 -25.72 -1.23 -2.48
N ARG A 48 -26.93 -0.66 -2.64
CA ARG A 48 -27.56 0.21 -1.63
C ARG A 48 -28.02 -0.55 -0.40
N GLU A 49 -28.57 -1.76 -0.57
CA GLU A 49 -28.99 -2.60 0.55
C GLU A 49 -27.78 -3.12 1.32
N SER A 50 -26.75 -3.62 0.63
CA SER A 50 -25.49 -4.04 1.26
C SER A 50 -24.82 -2.88 1.99
N ALA A 51 -24.83 -1.68 1.41
CA ALA A 51 -24.30 -0.48 2.02
C ALA A 51 -25.04 -0.12 3.33
N ARG A 52 -26.38 -0.15 3.32
CA ARG A 52 -27.18 0.08 4.55
C ARG A 52 -26.89 -0.94 5.64
N ARG A 53 -26.84 -2.24 5.28
CA ARG A 53 -26.57 -3.32 6.24
C ARG A 53 -25.18 -3.22 6.87
N LEU A 54 -24.18 -2.81 6.09
CA LEU A 54 -22.79 -2.72 6.53
C LEU A 54 -22.39 -1.32 7.02
N GLN A 55 -23.32 -0.36 7.05
CA GLN A 55 -23.07 1.05 7.39
C GLN A 55 -21.94 1.67 6.53
N LEU A 56 -21.95 1.37 5.22
CA LEU A 56 -20.99 1.86 4.24
C LEU A 56 -21.66 2.74 3.18
N THR A 57 -20.84 3.34 2.32
CA THR A 57 -21.32 4.02 1.12
C THR A 57 -21.55 3.04 -0.03
N PRO A 58 -22.58 3.21 -0.88
CA PRO A 58 -22.79 2.38 -2.07
C PRO A 58 -21.59 2.34 -3.02
N GLN A 59 -20.81 3.43 -3.09
CA GLN A 59 -19.57 3.51 -3.86
C GLN A 59 -18.51 2.53 -3.36
N THR A 60 -18.38 2.40 -2.04
CA THR A 60 -17.43 1.45 -1.42
C THR A 60 -17.82 0.02 -1.72
N VAL A 61 -19.12 -0.31 -1.62
CA VAL A 61 -19.65 -1.63 -1.99
C VAL A 61 -19.39 -1.93 -3.47
N GLY A 62 -19.71 -0.97 -4.36
CA GLY A 62 -19.49 -1.11 -5.80
C GLY A 62 -18.02 -1.35 -6.16
N LYS A 63 -17.10 -0.62 -5.53
CA LYS A 63 -15.65 -0.79 -5.71
C LYS A 63 -15.20 -2.22 -5.41
N TRP A 64 -15.58 -2.77 -4.26
CA TRP A 64 -15.13 -4.10 -3.85
C TRP A 64 -15.82 -5.22 -4.64
N ARG A 65 -17.08 -5.03 -4.98
CA ARG A 65 -17.80 -5.92 -5.89
C ARG A 65 -17.12 -6.00 -7.26
N ALA A 66 -16.77 -4.85 -7.86
CA ALA A 66 -16.08 -4.81 -9.15
C ALA A 66 -14.69 -5.47 -9.08
N ARG A 67 -13.92 -5.21 -8.02
CA ARG A 67 -12.61 -5.84 -7.82
C ARG A 67 -12.70 -7.36 -7.64
N PHE A 68 -13.72 -7.85 -6.94
CA PHE A 68 -13.97 -9.27 -6.82
C PHE A 68 -14.32 -9.91 -8.17
N LEU A 69 -15.18 -9.27 -8.97
CA LEU A 69 -15.51 -9.76 -10.31
C LEU A 69 -14.28 -9.84 -11.23
N ALA A 70 -13.34 -8.92 -11.11
CA ALA A 70 -12.14 -8.88 -11.96
C ALA A 70 -11.03 -9.86 -11.51
N HIS A 71 -10.88 -10.09 -10.20
CA HIS A 71 -9.69 -10.76 -9.65
C HIS A 71 -10.00 -11.82 -8.58
N GLY A 72 -11.28 -12.15 -8.36
CA GLY A 72 -11.73 -13.05 -7.31
C GLY A 72 -11.32 -12.60 -5.90
N VAL A 73 -11.08 -13.58 -5.03
CA VAL A 73 -10.60 -13.37 -3.65
C VAL A 73 -9.28 -12.59 -3.58
N ARG A 74 -8.38 -12.73 -4.57
CA ARG A 74 -7.10 -11.98 -4.63
C ARG A 74 -7.33 -10.48 -4.81
N GLY A 75 -8.44 -10.09 -5.44
CA GLY A 75 -8.86 -8.70 -5.61
C GLY A 75 -9.22 -7.98 -4.32
N LEU A 76 -9.43 -8.71 -3.22
CA LEU A 76 -9.79 -8.15 -1.91
C LEU A 76 -8.57 -7.88 -1.03
N ALA A 77 -7.41 -8.44 -1.36
CA ALA A 77 -6.17 -8.17 -0.64
C ALA A 77 -5.68 -6.73 -0.88
N ASP A 78 -4.88 -6.22 0.05
CA ASP A 78 -4.15 -4.98 -0.18
C ASP A 78 -3.09 -5.21 -1.25
N HIS A 79 -3.02 -4.30 -2.23
CA HIS A 79 -1.86 -4.25 -3.09
C HIS A 79 -0.67 -3.70 -2.30
N PRO A 80 0.57 -4.09 -2.67
CA PRO A 80 1.76 -3.42 -2.16
C PRO A 80 1.55 -1.91 -2.29
N ARG A 81 1.66 -1.19 -1.18
CA ARG A 81 1.59 0.27 -1.24
C ARG A 81 2.81 0.70 -2.05
N SER A 82 2.58 1.27 -3.22
CA SER A 82 3.61 2.02 -3.93
C SER A 82 4.03 3.13 -2.97
N GLY A 83 5.15 2.95 -2.27
CA GLY A 83 5.67 3.95 -1.36
C GLY A 83 5.88 5.28 -2.08
N ALA A 84 6.17 6.33 -1.33
CA ALA A 84 6.55 7.61 -1.94
C ALA A 84 7.70 7.37 -2.95
N PRO A 85 7.60 7.91 -4.18
CA PRO A 85 8.66 7.77 -5.16
C PRO A 85 10.02 8.18 -4.58
N ARG A 86 11.07 7.43 -4.92
CA ARG A 86 12.41 7.73 -4.44
C ARG A 86 12.87 9.08 -5.01
N THR A 87 13.19 10.03 -4.13
CA THR A 87 13.65 11.39 -4.53
C THR A 87 15.16 11.49 -4.71
N ILE A 88 15.94 10.55 -4.17
CA ILE A 88 17.41 10.56 -4.23
C ILE A 88 17.84 9.64 -5.37
N SER A 89 18.42 10.20 -6.44
CA SER A 89 18.90 9.44 -7.60
C SER A 89 20.06 8.50 -7.24
N ASP A 90 20.25 7.44 -8.02
CA ASP A 90 21.39 6.52 -7.84
C ASP A 90 22.72 7.21 -8.09
N VAL A 91 22.79 8.09 -9.09
CA VAL A 91 23.99 8.92 -9.37
C VAL A 91 24.43 9.72 -8.16
N LEU A 92 23.48 10.31 -7.42
CA LEU A 92 23.81 11.05 -6.20
C LEU A 92 24.26 10.12 -5.06
N VAL A 93 23.65 8.94 -4.93
CA VAL A 93 24.10 7.95 -3.94
C VAL A 93 25.53 7.52 -4.22
N GLU A 94 25.84 7.20 -5.47
CA GLU A 94 27.18 6.80 -5.90
C GLU A 94 28.20 7.91 -5.63
N ALA A 95 27.91 9.16 -6.01
CA ALA A 95 28.80 10.29 -5.73
C ALA A 95 29.07 10.49 -4.24
N VAL A 96 28.05 10.31 -3.38
CA VAL A 96 28.20 10.40 -1.92
C VAL A 96 29.07 9.26 -1.39
N LEU A 97 28.85 8.02 -1.83
CA LEU A 97 29.62 6.87 -1.39
C LEU A 97 31.09 6.95 -1.84
N ALA A 98 31.31 7.27 -3.12
CA ALA A 98 32.66 7.40 -3.69
C ALA A 98 33.48 8.44 -2.92
N LYS A 99 32.91 9.63 -2.68
CA LYS A 99 33.59 10.67 -1.89
C LYS A 99 33.81 10.27 -0.44
N THR A 100 32.83 9.64 0.20
CA THR A 100 32.94 9.28 1.62
C THR A 100 34.00 8.20 1.85
N LEU A 101 34.13 7.24 0.93
CA LEU A 101 34.99 6.07 1.10
C LEU A 101 36.39 6.23 0.49
N HIS A 102 36.55 7.05 -0.55
CA HIS A 102 37.80 7.12 -1.31
C HIS A 102 38.47 8.49 -1.27
N GLU A 103 37.84 9.51 -0.70
CA GLU A 103 38.41 10.86 -0.61
C GLU A 103 38.44 11.35 0.85
N SER A 104 39.40 12.22 1.14
CA SER A 104 39.42 13.02 2.37
C SER A 104 39.14 14.49 2.05
N PRO A 105 38.35 15.19 2.88
CA PRO A 105 38.11 16.62 2.66
C PRO A 105 39.39 17.45 2.88
N PRO A 106 39.47 18.67 2.31
CA PRO A 106 40.56 19.58 2.59
C PRO A 106 40.67 19.85 4.10
N ALA A 107 41.89 19.69 4.63
CA ALA A 107 42.23 19.94 6.03
C ALA A 107 41.49 19.07 7.08
N SER A 108 41.00 17.88 6.72
CA SER A 108 40.51 16.90 7.70
C SER A 108 40.61 15.46 7.20
N ALA A 109 40.84 14.51 8.11
CA ALA A 109 40.93 13.09 7.79
C ALA A 109 39.57 12.43 7.44
N ARG A 110 38.43 13.09 7.73
CA ARG A 110 37.09 12.52 7.49
C ARG A 110 36.09 13.58 7.04
N TRP A 111 35.20 13.20 6.14
CA TRP A 111 34.08 14.04 5.74
C TRP A 111 33.13 14.32 6.90
N SER A 112 32.75 15.58 7.08
CA SER A 112 31.56 15.93 7.86
C SER A 112 30.35 15.98 6.93
N SER A 113 29.17 15.60 7.43
CA SER A 113 27.94 15.61 6.63
C SER A 113 27.63 16.97 6.01
N ARG A 114 27.93 18.07 6.72
CA ARG A 114 27.77 19.44 6.21
C ARG A 114 28.76 19.79 5.10
N ARG A 115 30.02 19.40 5.24
CA ARG A 115 31.04 19.66 4.20
C ARG A 115 30.77 18.86 2.93
N LEU A 116 30.42 17.58 3.06
CA LEU A 116 30.10 16.75 1.90
C LEU A 116 28.83 17.24 1.18
N ALA A 117 27.84 17.69 1.95
CA ALA A 117 26.63 18.33 1.42
C ALA A 117 26.96 19.59 0.59
N ALA A 118 27.81 20.48 1.12
CA ALA A 118 28.25 21.67 0.41
C ALA A 118 29.03 21.34 -0.87
N ALA A 119 29.92 20.33 -0.81
CA ALA A 119 30.72 19.90 -1.96
C ALA A 119 29.89 19.31 -3.11
N LEU A 120 28.76 18.66 -2.78
CA LEU A 120 27.88 18.03 -3.77
C LEU A 120 26.63 18.86 -4.10
N GLY A 121 26.48 20.06 -3.53
CA GLY A 121 25.33 20.93 -3.77
C GLY A 121 23.99 20.36 -3.29
N VAL A 122 23.99 19.54 -2.24
CA VAL A 122 22.80 18.87 -1.70
C VAL A 122 22.56 19.21 -0.23
N SER A 123 21.38 18.90 0.29
CA SER A 123 21.09 19.11 1.72
C SER A 123 21.89 18.15 2.62
N GLN A 124 22.29 18.61 3.81
CA GLN A 124 22.88 17.74 4.84
C GLN A 124 21.99 16.53 5.16
N ARG A 125 20.66 16.72 5.14
CA ARG A 125 19.68 15.64 5.41
C ARG A 125 19.74 14.54 4.34
N THR A 126 20.05 14.89 3.10
CA THR A 126 20.26 13.93 2.00
C THR A 126 21.48 13.06 2.29
N ILE A 127 22.61 13.67 2.65
CA ILE A 127 23.84 12.94 3.02
C ILE A 127 23.59 12.00 4.20
N LEU A 128 22.99 12.50 5.28
CA LEU A 128 22.69 11.69 6.47
C LEU A 128 21.69 10.56 6.21
N ARG A 129 20.78 10.72 5.24
CA ARG A 129 19.90 9.61 4.83
C ARG A 129 20.68 8.54 4.10
N ILE A 130 21.57 8.93 3.19
CA ILE A 130 22.40 7.99 2.43
C ILE A 130 23.33 7.23 3.40
N TRP A 131 24.10 7.93 4.23
CA TRP A 131 24.98 7.29 5.21
C TRP A 131 24.26 6.29 6.12
N ARG A 132 23.08 6.66 6.65
CA ARG A 132 22.27 5.73 7.47
C ARG A 132 21.82 4.49 6.71
N THR A 133 21.50 4.61 5.43
CA THR A 133 21.13 3.45 4.59
C THR A 133 22.31 2.48 4.41
N PHE A 134 23.54 2.99 4.38
CA PHE A 134 24.76 2.21 4.14
C PHE A 134 25.60 1.94 5.41
N GLY A 135 25.16 2.40 6.59
CA GLY A 135 25.84 2.17 7.87
C GLY A 135 27.12 2.99 8.07
N LEU A 136 27.19 4.20 7.50
CA LEU A 136 28.32 5.14 7.62
C LEU A 136 28.09 6.24 8.69
#